data_AF-A0A8S9V1V6-F1
#
_entry.id   AF-A0A8S9V1V6-F1
#
_cell.length_a   1.000
_cell.length_b   1.000
_cell.length_c   1.000
_cell.angle_alpha   90.00
_cell.angle_beta   90.00
_cell.angle_gamma   90.00
#
_symmetry.space_group_name_H-M   'P 1'
#
loop_
_entity.id
_entity.type
_entity.pdbx_description
1 polymer ?
#
loop_
_entity_poly.entity_id
_entity_poly.type
_entity_poly.pdbx_seq_one_letter_code
_entity_poly.pdbx_strand_id
1 'polypeptide(L)'
;MVSSFSTLVVLGSSMLLHATEAHQVVNVPSPTWTRANSTSKERRELWNPLSFLEKEGFKTQENFTQFQVDNGYKSLLDFMDRAKYKVSKGADQACGWTDPKGIPQQFPEDGTMRTTGYTHDGPCEIYMGEKLALSYLNCHESIPEQTSGVPQ
;
A
#
# COMPACT_ATOMS: atom_id res chain seq x y z
N MET A 1 -12.77 63.81 -12.50
CA MET A 1 -13.32 62.49 -12.12
C MET A 1 -12.15 61.52 -12.04
N VAL A 2 -11.71 61.17 -10.83
CA VAL A 2 -10.65 60.17 -10.61
C VAL A 2 -11.36 58.88 -10.24
N SER A 3 -11.31 57.88 -11.13
CA SER A 3 -12.00 56.61 -10.93
C SER A 3 -11.02 55.64 -10.27
N SER A 4 -11.22 55.38 -8.98
CA SER A 4 -10.50 54.34 -8.23
C SER A 4 -11.15 53.00 -8.53
N PHE A 5 -10.41 52.09 -9.17
CA PHE A 5 -10.78 50.69 -9.27
C PHE A 5 -10.13 49.93 -8.11
N SER A 6 -10.94 49.50 -7.14
CA SER A 6 -10.52 48.59 -6.07
C SER A 6 -10.47 47.17 -6.63
N THR A 7 -9.28 46.58 -6.71
CA THR A 7 -9.08 45.17 -7.01
C THR A 7 -9.34 44.33 -5.77
N LEU A 8 -10.43 43.55 -5.80
CA LEU A 8 -10.72 42.49 -4.83
C LEU A 8 -9.85 41.27 -5.16
N VAL A 9 -8.85 40.99 -4.31
CA VAL A 9 -8.07 39.74 -4.38
C VAL A 9 -8.80 38.69 -3.55
N VAL A 10 -9.44 37.72 -4.21
CA VAL A 10 -10.02 36.56 -3.55
C VAL A 10 -8.91 35.52 -3.37
N LEU A 11 -8.38 35.40 -2.16
CA LEU A 11 -7.50 34.31 -1.76
C LEU A 11 -8.35 33.06 -1.53
N GLY A 12 -8.51 32.23 -2.56
CA GLY A 12 -9.06 30.89 -2.43
C GLY A 12 -8.01 29.96 -1.82
N SER A 13 -8.04 29.76 -0.51
CA SER A 13 -7.24 28.73 0.16
C SER A 13 -7.89 27.36 -0.08
N SER A 14 -7.48 26.67 -1.14
CA SER A 14 -7.74 25.25 -1.31
C SER A 14 -6.91 24.46 -0.31
N MET A 15 -7.50 24.14 0.85
CA MET A 15 -6.96 23.09 1.73
C MET A 15 -7.08 21.75 1.01
N LEU A 16 -6.04 21.38 0.27
CA LEU A 16 -5.84 20.01 -0.21
C LEU A 16 -5.59 19.13 1.03
N LEU A 17 -6.67 18.51 1.52
CA LEU A 17 -6.60 17.38 2.45
C LEU A 17 -5.80 16.27 1.75
N HIS A 18 -4.49 16.29 1.92
CA HIS A 18 -3.62 15.18 1.56
C HIS A 18 -3.94 14.04 2.54
N ALA A 19 -4.83 13.15 2.13
CA ALA A 19 -4.89 11.85 2.75
C ALA A 19 -3.62 11.11 2.31
N THR A 20 -2.61 11.10 3.17
CA THR A 20 -1.45 10.22 3.00
C THR A 20 -1.96 8.79 3.07
N GLU A 21 -1.97 8.10 1.93
CA GLU A 21 -2.31 6.68 1.89
C GLU A 21 -1.07 5.90 2.35
N ALA A 22 -1.10 5.39 3.58
CA ALA A 22 0.03 4.68 4.19
C ALA A 22 0.19 3.24 3.69
N HIS A 23 -0.63 2.82 2.72
CA HIS A 23 -0.64 1.46 2.19
C HIS A 23 -0.19 1.44 0.73
N GLN A 24 0.73 0.52 0.44
CA GLN A 24 1.20 0.30 -0.92
C GLN A 24 0.21 -0.58 -1.69
N VAL A 25 -0.03 -0.23 -2.95
CA VAL A 25 -0.95 -0.93 -3.86
C VAL A 25 -0.28 -1.12 -5.20
N VAL A 26 -0.43 -2.30 -5.81
CA VAL A 26 -0.01 -2.54 -7.19
C VAL A 26 -1.05 -1.93 -8.14
N ASN A 27 -0.61 -0.98 -8.96
CA ASN A 27 -1.43 -0.32 -9.98
C ASN A 27 -1.32 -1.00 -11.34
N VAL A 28 -0.11 -1.49 -11.68
CA VAL A 28 0.17 -2.13 -12.96
C VAL A 28 1.04 -3.37 -12.74
N PRO A 29 0.56 -4.58 -13.10
CA PRO A 29 -0.82 -4.86 -13.50
C PRO A 29 -1.79 -4.71 -12.31
N SER A 30 -2.94 -4.08 -12.52
CA SER A 30 -3.93 -3.91 -11.45
C SER A 30 -4.51 -5.27 -11.05
N PRO A 31 -4.53 -5.62 -9.75
CA PRO A 31 -5.26 -6.79 -9.29
C PRO A 31 -6.74 -6.75 -9.71
N THR A 32 -7.33 -7.94 -9.88
CA THR A 32 -8.80 -8.04 -9.88
C THR A 32 -9.25 -7.90 -8.43
N TRP A 33 -10.09 -6.92 -8.15
CA TRP A 33 -10.56 -6.63 -6.79
C TRP A 33 -11.92 -7.28 -6.54
N THR A 34 -12.15 -7.77 -5.32
CA THR A 34 -13.46 -8.30 -4.89
C THR A 34 -14.48 -7.19 -4.58
N ARG A 35 -14.07 -5.93 -4.66
CA ARG A 35 -14.86 -4.75 -4.32
C ARG A 35 -14.60 -3.61 -5.31
N ALA A 36 -15.55 -2.68 -5.39
CA ALA A 36 -15.39 -1.47 -6.19
C ALA A 36 -14.24 -0.61 -5.64
N ASN A 37 -13.60 0.16 -6.54
CA ASN A 37 -12.48 1.06 -6.24
C ASN A 37 -12.62 2.43 -6.94
N SER A 38 -13.85 2.77 -7.33
CA SER A 38 -14.17 3.94 -8.17
C SER A 38 -14.12 5.26 -7.40
N THR A 39 -14.41 5.23 -6.09
CA THR A 39 -14.40 6.42 -5.23
C THR A 39 -13.23 6.39 -4.24
N SER A 40 -12.83 7.56 -3.73
CA SER A 40 -11.80 7.66 -2.69
C SER A 40 -12.18 6.92 -1.40
N LYS A 41 -13.48 6.83 -1.10
CA LYS A 41 -13.97 6.07 0.07
C LYS A 41 -13.79 4.58 -0.12
N GLU A 42 -14.15 4.06 -1.29
CA GLU A 42 -13.97 2.66 -1.66
C GLU A 42 -12.49 2.26 -1.64
N ARG A 43 -11.62 3.10 -2.23
CA ARG A 43 -10.17 2.87 -2.23
C ARG A 43 -9.57 2.79 -0.83
N ARG A 44 -9.95 3.70 0.07
CA ARG A 44 -9.47 3.70 1.46
C ARG A 44 -9.79 2.39 2.20
N GLU A 45 -10.93 1.77 1.90
CA GLU A 45 -11.29 0.48 2.48
C GLU A 45 -10.50 -0.67 1.82
N LEU A 46 -10.33 -0.60 0.50
CA LEU A 46 -9.62 -1.60 -0.30
C LEU A 46 -8.12 -1.68 0.01
N TRP A 47 -7.50 -0.55 0.33
CA TRP A 47 -6.06 -0.48 0.62
C TRP A 47 -5.73 -0.89 2.05
N ASN A 48 -6.75 -1.12 2.88
CA ASN A 48 -6.61 -1.47 4.29
C ASN A 48 -7.24 -2.85 4.60
N PRO A 49 -6.70 -3.95 4.04
CA PRO A 49 -7.21 -5.30 4.33
C PRO A 49 -6.85 -5.77 5.74
N LEU A 50 -5.86 -5.16 6.38
CA LEU A 50 -5.34 -5.54 7.69
C LEU A 50 -5.46 -4.37 8.66
N SER A 51 -6.09 -4.56 9.82
CA SER A 51 -6.09 -3.54 10.86
C SER A 51 -4.66 -3.22 11.33
N PHE A 52 -4.41 -1.96 11.68
CA PHE A 52 -3.20 -1.54 12.40
C PHE A 52 -2.86 -2.52 13.54
N LEU A 53 -1.72 -3.21 13.40
CA LEU A 53 -1.33 -4.31 14.29
C LEU A 53 -1.16 -3.86 15.75
N GLU A 54 -0.88 -2.58 16.00
CA GLU A 54 -0.80 -2.04 17.37
C GLU A 54 -2.10 -2.25 18.15
N LYS A 55 -3.24 -2.16 17.47
CA LYS A 55 -4.57 -2.34 18.06
C LYS A 55 -4.88 -3.80 18.36
N GLU A 56 -4.11 -4.71 17.77
CA GLU A 56 -4.18 -6.15 17.97
C GLU A 56 -3.12 -6.66 18.97
N GLY A 57 -2.45 -5.74 19.69
CA GLY A 57 -1.51 -6.08 20.77
C GLY A 57 -0.06 -6.26 20.33
N PHE A 58 0.25 -6.00 19.06
CA PHE A 58 1.64 -5.96 18.60
C PHE A 58 2.32 -4.70 19.12
N LYS A 59 3.52 -4.86 19.69
CA LYS A 59 4.35 -3.72 20.04
C LYS A 59 5.03 -3.21 18.77
N THR A 60 4.91 -1.91 18.51
CA THR A 60 5.67 -1.28 17.44
C THR A 60 7.14 -1.32 17.76
N GLN A 61 7.93 -1.47 16.71
CA GLN A 61 9.37 -1.47 16.82
C GLN A 61 9.99 -1.05 15.50
N GLU A 62 11.09 -0.34 15.61
CA GLU A 62 11.83 0.18 14.47
C GLU A 62 12.43 -0.96 13.62
N ASN A 63 12.92 -2.02 14.27
CA ASN A 63 13.55 -3.15 13.59
C ASN A 63 12.62 -4.35 13.54
N PHE A 64 11.72 -4.40 12.55
CA PHE A 64 10.79 -5.52 12.37
C PHE A 64 11.51 -6.86 12.11
N THR A 65 12.64 -6.83 11.40
CA THR A 65 13.48 -8.02 11.13
C THR A 65 13.92 -8.69 12.44
N GLN A 66 14.34 -7.91 13.44
CA GLN A 66 14.70 -8.47 14.75
C GLN A 66 13.51 -9.12 15.45
N PHE A 67 12.30 -8.55 15.35
CA PHE A 67 11.10 -9.19 15.90
C PHE A 67 10.75 -10.49 15.23
N GLN A 68 10.94 -10.62 13.93
CA GLN A 68 10.74 -11.89 13.25
C GLN A 68 11.64 -12.96 13.86
N VAL A 69 12.93 -12.65 14.04
CA VAL A 69 13.91 -13.57 14.66
C VAL A 69 13.50 -13.91 16.10
N ASP A 70 13.22 -12.91 16.93
CA ASP A 70 12.90 -13.10 18.35
C ASP A 70 11.61 -13.90 18.56
N ASN A 71 10.69 -13.88 17.60
CA ASN A 71 9.41 -14.59 17.66
C ASN A 71 9.39 -15.86 16.79
N GLY A 72 10.53 -16.27 16.21
CA GLY A 72 10.66 -17.52 15.47
C GLY A 72 9.93 -17.55 14.12
N TYR A 73 9.77 -16.39 13.49
CA TYR A 73 9.30 -16.25 12.11
C TYR A 73 10.49 -16.33 11.14
N LYS A 74 10.35 -17.16 10.09
CA LYS A 74 11.42 -17.44 9.13
C LYS A 74 11.53 -16.40 8.02
N SER A 75 10.43 -15.72 7.72
CA SER A 75 10.29 -14.78 6.62
C SER A 75 9.09 -13.86 6.89
N LEU A 76 8.89 -12.81 6.09
CA LEU A 76 7.69 -11.97 6.19
C LEU A 76 6.44 -12.78 5.81
N LEU A 77 6.53 -13.62 4.78
CA LEU A 77 5.44 -14.55 4.44
C LEU A 77 5.11 -15.50 5.61
N ASP A 78 6.11 -16.10 6.28
CA ASP A 78 5.89 -16.96 7.45
C ASP A 78 5.24 -16.19 8.62
N PHE A 79 5.55 -14.89 8.75
CA PHE A 79 4.82 -14.01 9.67
C PHE A 79 3.36 -13.82 9.25
N MET A 80 3.08 -13.50 7.98
CA MET A 80 1.71 -13.31 7.49
C MET A 80 0.85 -14.59 7.63
N ASP A 81 1.47 -15.77 7.47
CA ASP A 81 0.77 -17.06 7.56
C ASP A 81 0.48 -17.49 9.00
N ARG A 82 1.38 -17.20 9.95
CA ARG A 82 1.33 -17.78 11.31
C ARG A 82 0.99 -16.78 12.40
N ALA A 83 1.21 -15.49 12.17
CA ALA A 83 0.90 -14.48 13.16
C ALA A 83 -0.62 -14.37 13.36
N LYS A 84 -1.02 -14.14 14.60
CA LYS A 84 -2.43 -13.97 14.95
C LYS A 84 -2.80 -12.50 14.88
N TYR A 85 -3.36 -12.07 13.76
CA TYR A 85 -3.94 -10.74 13.58
C TYR A 85 -5.32 -10.84 12.95
N LYS A 86 -6.09 -9.76 12.99
CA LYS A 86 -7.40 -9.70 12.34
C LYS A 86 -7.29 -8.98 11.00
N VAL A 87 -7.90 -9.54 9.97
CA VAL A 87 -8.17 -8.83 8.71
C VAL A 87 -9.53 -8.15 8.77
N SER A 88 -9.69 -7.11 7.94
CA SER A 88 -10.94 -6.42 7.73
C SER A 88 -12.04 -7.41 7.35
N LYS A 89 -13.27 -7.20 7.87
CA LYS A 89 -14.39 -8.12 7.65
C LYS A 89 -14.65 -8.30 6.15
N GLY A 90 -14.42 -9.51 5.64
CA GLY A 90 -14.61 -9.89 4.24
C GLY A 90 -13.32 -9.91 3.41
N ALA A 91 -12.21 -9.39 3.94
CA ALA A 91 -10.90 -9.57 3.33
C ALA A 91 -10.41 -11.01 3.59
N ASP A 92 -9.65 -11.53 2.64
CA ASP A 92 -8.98 -12.80 2.74
C ASP A 92 -7.63 -12.65 3.46
N GLN A 93 -7.25 -13.65 4.25
CA GLN A 93 -6.00 -13.62 5.01
C GLN A 93 -4.76 -13.62 4.09
N ALA A 94 -4.82 -14.35 2.97
CA ALA A 94 -3.71 -14.52 2.04
C ALA A 94 -3.73 -13.46 0.92
N CYS A 95 -4.90 -13.05 0.46
CA CYS A 95 -5.05 -12.18 -0.71
C CYS A 95 -5.63 -10.79 -0.40
N GLY A 96 -5.98 -10.49 0.85
CA GLY A 96 -6.63 -9.24 1.23
C GLY A 96 -7.93 -9.04 0.45
N TRP A 97 -8.01 -7.98 -0.36
CA TRP A 97 -9.16 -7.73 -1.21
C TRP A 97 -8.98 -8.16 -2.67
N THR A 98 -7.85 -8.76 -3.03
CA THR A 98 -7.62 -9.32 -4.36
C THR A 98 -8.43 -10.59 -4.55
N ASP A 99 -9.05 -10.76 -5.70
CA ASP A 99 -9.75 -11.98 -6.09
C ASP A 99 -8.76 -12.99 -6.69
N PRO A 100 -8.43 -14.09 -5.99
CA PRO A 100 -7.52 -15.11 -6.52
C PRO A 100 -8.12 -15.91 -7.70
N LYS A 101 -9.44 -15.82 -7.92
CA LYS A 101 -10.14 -16.41 -9.07
C LYS A 101 -10.45 -15.38 -10.15
N GLY A 102 -9.99 -14.14 -9.96
CA GLY A 102 -10.13 -13.07 -10.94
C GLY A 102 -9.36 -13.35 -12.23
N ILE A 103 -9.63 -12.54 -13.25
CA ILE A 103 -8.96 -12.69 -14.54
C ILE A 103 -7.48 -12.32 -14.38
N PRO A 104 -6.53 -13.23 -14.69
CA PRO A 104 -5.12 -12.90 -14.66
C PRO A 104 -4.81 -11.73 -15.58
N GLN A 105 -4.06 -10.76 -15.08
CA GLN A 105 -3.58 -9.66 -15.89
C GLN A 105 -2.34 -10.07 -16.68
N GLN A 106 -2.16 -9.45 -17.85
CA GLN A 106 -0.93 -9.60 -18.61
C GLN A 106 0.25 -8.96 -17.85
N PHE A 107 1.43 -9.52 -18.03
CA PHE A 107 2.65 -8.85 -17.59
C PHE A 107 2.83 -7.55 -18.38
N PRO A 108 3.29 -6.46 -17.74
CA PRO A 108 3.62 -5.23 -18.44
C PRO A 108 4.69 -5.50 -19.52
N GLU A 109 4.51 -4.92 -20.72
CA GLU A 109 5.44 -5.14 -21.84
C GLU A 109 6.87 -4.65 -21.54
N ASP A 110 6.97 -3.59 -20.73
CA ASP A 110 8.23 -3.03 -20.23
C ASP A 110 8.80 -3.82 -19.03
N GLY A 111 8.15 -4.91 -18.62
CA GLY A 111 8.52 -5.73 -17.47
C GLY A 111 8.40 -5.01 -16.13
N THR A 112 7.82 -3.81 -16.08
CA THR A 112 7.86 -2.93 -14.91
C THR A 112 6.54 -2.93 -14.18
N MET A 113 6.55 -3.40 -12.94
CA MET A 113 5.40 -3.24 -12.04
C MET A 113 5.34 -1.82 -11.49
N ARG A 114 4.15 -1.22 -11.46
CA ARG A 114 3.93 0.10 -10.87
C ARG A 114 3.11 -0.01 -9.61
N THR A 115 3.53 0.68 -8.57
CA THR A 115 2.83 0.72 -7.28
C THR A 115 2.61 2.16 -6.82
N THR A 116 1.84 2.36 -5.76
CA THR A 116 1.68 3.69 -5.13
C THR A 116 2.93 4.19 -4.40
N GLY A 117 3.99 3.39 -4.32
CA GLY A 117 5.23 3.72 -3.61
C GLY A 117 5.25 3.22 -2.16
N TYR A 118 6.42 3.28 -1.54
CA TYR A 118 6.60 2.95 -0.12
C TYR A 118 6.44 4.22 0.71
N THR A 119 5.61 4.18 1.75
CA THR A 119 5.46 5.30 2.69
C THR A 119 6.29 5.15 3.96
N HIS A 120 6.84 3.95 4.18
CA HIS A 120 7.62 3.60 5.35
C HIS A 120 8.83 2.76 4.95
N ASP A 121 9.93 2.96 5.67
CA ASP A 121 11.10 2.09 5.60
C ASP A 121 10.78 0.77 6.29
N GLY A 122 11.22 -0.33 5.68
CA GLY A 122 11.01 -1.65 6.25
C GLY A 122 11.32 -2.79 5.29
N PRO A 123 11.41 -4.01 5.84
CA PRO A 123 11.69 -5.18 5.04
C PRO A 123 10.49 -5.50 4.12
N CYS A 124 10.77 -6.05 2.95
CA CYS A 124 9.74 -6.63 2.09
C CYS A 124 10.22 -7.90 1.42
N GLU A 125 9.26 -8.73 1.04
CA GLU A 125 9.44 -9.92 0.23
C GLU A 125 8.44 -9.88 -0.93
N ILE A 126 8.92 -10.14 -2.15
CA ILE A 126 8.10 -10.25 -3.36
C ILE A 126 8.16 -11.69 -3.84
N TYR A 127 6.99 -12.31 -3.97
CA TYR A 127 6.85 -13.70 -4.40
C TYR A 127 6.20 -13.77 -5.78
N MET A 128 6.70 -14.68 -6.62
CA MET A 128 6.05 -15.08 -7.87
C MET A 128 5.56 -16.52 -7.70
N GLY A 129 4.27 -16.68 -7.41
CA GLY A 129 3.72 -17.94 -6.92
C GLY A 129 4.34 -18.29 -5.57
N GLU A 130 4.85 -19.52 -5.43
CA GLU A 130 5.50 -19.99 -4.19
C GLU A 130 7.00 -19.63 -4.13
N LYS A 131 7.54 -18.98 -5.17
CA LYS A 131 8.96 -18.67 -5.27
C LYS A 131 9.25 -17.25 -4.83
N LEU A 132 10.13 -17.09 -3.83
CA LEU A 132 10.69 -15.80 -3.46
C LEU A 132 11.48 -15.23 -4.65
N ALA A 133 11.06 -14.08 -5.15
CA ALA A 133 11.70 -13.38 -6.25
C ALA A 133 12.69 -12.32 -5.73
N LEU A 134 12.26 -11.49 -4.77
CA LEU A 134 13.07 -10.42 -4.18
C LEU A 134 12.84 -10.35 -2.66
N SER A 135 13.88 -9.99 -1.92
CA SER A 135 13.83 -9.75 -0.48
C SER A 135 14.85 -8.69 -0.13
N TYR A 136 14.44 -7.65 0.61
CA TYR A 136 15.34 -6.60 1.09
C TYR A 136 15.01 -6.21 2.52
N LEU A 137 16.02 -5.70 3.24
CA LEU A 137 15.84 -5.16 4.60
C LEU A 137 15.16 -3.79 4.60
N ASN A 138 15.35 -3.02 3.52
CA ASN A 138 14.61 -1.79 3.27
C ASN A 138 14.24 -1.72 1.78
N CYS A 139 12.97 -1.94 1.47
CA CYS A 139 12.49 -1.90 0.09
C CYS A 139 12.26 -0.50 -0.45
N HIS A 140 12.06 0.49 0.42
CA HIS A 140 12.02 1.89 0.01
C HIS A 140 13.37 2.32 -0.59
N GLU A 141 14.48 1.88 0.01
CA GLU A 141 15.83 2.12 -0.51
C GLU A 141 16.18 1.21 -1.70
N SER A 142 15.84 -0.08 -1.62
CA SER A 142 16.34 -1.09 -2.55
C SER A 142 15.52 -1.19 -3.84
N ILE A 143 14.24 -0.83 -3.78
CA ILE A 143 13.32 -0.78 -4.91
C ILE A 143 12.84 0.67 -5.03
N PRO A 144 13.72 1.59 -5.46
CA PRO A 144 13.36 2.99 -5.62
C PRO A 144 12.20 3.06 -6.62
N GLU A 145 11.18 3.85 -6.29
CA GLU A 145 9.88 3.91 -6.97
C GLU A 145 10.00 3.62 -8.48
N GLN A 146 9.63 2.40 -8.88
CA GLN A 146 9.53 2.06 -10.30
C GLN A 146 8.32 2.77 -10.90
N THR A 147 8.57 4.01 -11.31
CA THR A 147 7.84 4.80 -12.31
C THR A 147 6.41 5.25 -11.96
N SER A 148 6.37 6.45 -11.37
CA SER A 148 5.47 7.58 -11.67
C SER A 148 3.95 7.41 -11.51
N GLY A 149 3.42 8.07 -10.48
CA GLY A 149 2.31 9.02 -10.62
C GLY A 149 0.94 8.58 -10.08
N VAL A 150 0.56 9.08 -8.90
CA VAL A 150 -0.84 9.43 -8.62
C VAL A 150 -1.11 10.74 -9.37
N PRO A 151 -2.07 10.84 -10.31
CA PRO A 151 -2.54 12.14 -10.75
C PRO A 151 -3.16 12.85 -9.54
N GLN A 152 -2.68 14.08 -9.30
CA GLN A 152 -3.20 15.01 -8.30
C GLN A 152 -4.72 15.11 -8.30
#